data_AF-A0AB37QD01-F1
#
_entry.id   AF-A0AB37QD01-F1
#
_cell.length_a   1.000
_cell.length_b   1.000
_cell.length_c   1.000
_cell.angle_alpha   90.00
_cell.angle_beta   90.00
_cell.angle_gamma   90.00
#
_symmetry.space_group_name_H-M   'P 1'
#
loop_
_entity.id
_entity.type
_entity.pdbx_description
1 polymer ?
#
loop_
_entity_poly.entity_id
_entity_poly.type
_entity_poly.pdbx_seq_one_letter_code
_entity_poly.pdbx_strand_id
1 'polypeptide(L)'
;ADSTLIASGRVLTTQSVGGTGALKIGADFLKQLLPNAVVAISDPSWENHRALFETAGFPVQNYRYYDAATHDVNRAGMLEDLHNLPNNSVVVLHACCHNPTG
;
A
#
# COMPACT_ATOMS: atom_id res chain seq x y z
N ALA A 1 -21.40 -12.62 4.65
CA ALA A 1 -21.74 -13.65 3.64
C ALA A 1 -22.39 -13.03 2.39
N ASP A 2 -22.97 -11.82 2.49
CA ASP A 2 -23.76 -11.21 1.40
C ASP A 2 -23.01 -10.12 0.61
N SER A 3 -21.76 -10.39 0.20
CA SER A 3 -21.04 -9.43 -0.66
C SER A 3 -21.46 -9.59 -2.11
N THR A 4 -22.01 -8.53 -2.70
CA THR A 4 -22.37 -8.47 -4.13
C THR A 4 -21.17 -8.72 -5.04
N LEU A 5 -19.96 -8.38 -4.59
CA LEU A 5 -18.71 -8.63 -5.34
C LEU A 5 -18.40 -10.13 -5.41
N ILE A 6 -18.60 -10.85 -4.30
CA ILE A 6 -18.44 -12.31 -4.24
C ILE A 6 -19.52 -12.99 -5.06
N ALA A 7 -20.80 -12.59 -4.87
CA ALA A 7 -21.93 -13.18 -5.59
C ALA A 7 -21.84 -13.00 -7.11
N SER A 8 -21.23 -11.91 -7.58
CA SER A 8 -21.00 -11.65 -9.01
C SER A 8 -19.67 -12.18 -9.55
N GLY A 9 -18.89 -12.95 -8.77
CA GLY A 9 -17.64 -13.57 -9.24
C GLY A 9 -16.50 -12.58 -9.55
N ARG A 10 -16.52 -11.38 -8.95
CA ARG A 10 -15.52 -10.33 -9.20
C ARG A 10 -14.41 -10.27 -8.15
N VAL A 11 -14.41 -11.20 -7.19
CA VAL A 11 -13.37 -11.34 -6.17
C VAL A 11 -12.52 -12.55 -6.52
N LEU A 12 -11.21 -12.34 -6.62
CA LEU A 12 -10.22 -13.40 -6.72
C LEU A 12 -9.51 -13.52 -5.37
N THR A 13 -9.29 -14.75 -4.92
CA THR A 13 -8.53 -15.03 -3.70
C THR A 13 -7.62 -16.22 -3.97
N THR A 14 -6.36 -16.07 -3.61
CA THR A 14 -5.37 -17.15 -3.66
C THR A 14 -4.63 -17.21 -2.33
N GLN A 15 -4.19 -18.40 -1.94
CA GLN A 15 -3.38 -18.59 -0.76
C GLN A 15 -1.97 -18.05 -0.97
N SER A 16 -1.37 -17.49 0.07
CA SER A 16 0.00 -16.98 0.07
C SER A 16 0.78 -17.44 1.30
N VAL A 17 2.11 -17.31 1.25
CA VAL A 17 2.99 -17.52 2.41
C VAL A 17 2.90 -16.31 3.34
N GLY A 18 1.88 -16.29 4.19
CA GLY A 18 1.58 -15.17 5.07
C GLY A 18 1.29 -13.85 4.32
N GLY A 19 1.28 -12.74 5.07
CA GLY A 19 1.05 -11.41 4.51
C GLY A 19 2.16 -10.96 3.55
N THR A 20 3.42 -11.28 3.85
CA THR A 20 4.56 -10.98 2.97
C THR A 20 4.42 -11.64 1.60
N GLY A 21 4.01 -12.91 1.56
CA GLY A 21 3.75 -13.61 0.30
C GLY A 21 2.60 -12.99 -0.49
N ALA A 22 1.55 -12.52 0.19
CA ALA A 22 0.43 -11.84 -0.47
C ALA A 22 0.89 -10.53 -1.13
N LEU A 23 1.67 -9.72 -0.39
CA LEU A 23 2.24 -8.49 -0.91
C LEU A 23 3.16 -8.75 -2.12
N LYS A 24 4.01 -9.80 -2.06
CA LYS A 24 4.91 -10.15 -3.15
C LYS A 24 4.17 -10.55 -4.42
N ILE A 25 3.16 -11.43 -4.32
CA ILE A 25 2.34 -11.83 -5.47
C ILE A 25 1.64 -10.61 -6.08
N GLY A 26 1.06 -9.74 -5.25
CA GLY A 26 0.42 -8.51 -5.70
C GLY A 26 1.40 -7.54 -6.37
N ALA A 27 2.58 -7.34 -5.79
CA ALA A 27 3.61 -6.46 -6.34
C ALA A 27 4.09 -6.94 -7.71
N ASP A 28 4.40 -8.22 -7.87
CA ASP A 28 4.87 -8.77 -9.15
C ASP A 28 3.79 -8.69 -10.23
N PHE A 29 2.54 -8.96 -9.87
CA PHE A 29 1.42 -8.80 -10.78
C PHE A 29 1.23 -7.34 -11.21
N LEU A 30 1.25 -6.40 -10.25
CA LEU A 30 1.16 -4.98 -10.54
C LEU A 30 2.34 -4.49 -11.40
N LYS A 31 3.55 -5.03 -11.21
CA LYS A 31 4.72 -4.60 -11.99
C LYS A 31 4.59 -4.98 -13.46
N GLN A 32 3.98 -6.13 -13.75
CA GLN A 32 3.70 -6.55 -15.12
C GLN A 32 2.66 -5.65 -15.80
N LEU A 33 1.66 -5.15 -15.06
CA LEU A 33 0.60 -4.30 -15.60
C LEU A 33 0.97 -2.82 -15.64
N LEU A 34 1.70 -2.35 -14.64
CA LEU A 34 2.03 -0.95 -14.39
C LEU A 34 3.56 -0.80 -14.19
N PRO A 35 4.38 -1.05 -15.23
CA PRO A 35 5.83 -1.11 -15.11
C PRO A 35 6.46 0.21 -14.66
N ASN A 36 5.77 1.34 -14.84
CA ASN A 36 6.24 2.68 -14.52
C ASN A 36 5.56 3.31 -13.30
N ALA A 37 4.68 2.58 -12.60
CA ALA A 37 4.02 3.11 -11.41
C ALA A 37 5.03 3.38 -10.29
N VAL A 38 4.75 4.41 -9.49
CA VAL A 38 5.38 4.59 -8.18
C VAL A 38 4.57 3.87 -7.11
N VAL A 39 5.25 3.40 -6.07
CA VAL A 39 4.59 2.89 -4.87
C VAL A 39 4.75 3.90 -3.75
N ALA A 40 3.64 4.27 -3.10
CA ALA A 40 3.63 5.17 -1.97
C ALA A 40 3.29 4.40 -0.67
N ILE A 41 4.13 4.55 0.36
CA ILE A 41 3.97 3.94 1.69
C ILE A 41 3.85 5.05 2.76
N SER A 42 3.27 4.74 3.92
CA SER A 42 3.14 5.72 5.01
C SER A 42 4.51 6.19 5.54
N ASP A 43 4.56 7.40 6.09
CA ASP A 43 5.68 7.89 6.87
C ASP A 43 5.36 7.89 8.38
N PRO A 44 5.98 7.02 9.19
CA PRO A 44 6.76 5.83 8.81
C PRO A 44 5.84 4.67 8.38
N SER A 45 6.43 3.55 7.95
CA SER A 45 5.71 2.30 7.63
C SER A 45 6.48 1.08 8.15
N TRP A 46 5.89 -0.11 8.07
CA TRP A 46 6.60 -1.36 8.35
C TRP A 46 7.79 -1.49 7.39
N GLU A 47 9.00 -1.66 7.94
CA GLU A 47 10.27 -1.63 7.20
C GLU A 47 10.26 -2.51 5.92
N ASN A 48 9.67 -3.69 6.01
CA ASN A 48 9.64 -4.62 4.87
C ASN A 48 8.77 -4.15 3.70
N HIS A 49 7.87 -3.17 3.86
CA HIS A 49 7.11 -2.62 2.74
C HIS A 49 8.06 -2.03 1.69
N ARG A 50 9.00 -1.18 2.11
CA ARG A 50 9.97 -0.57 1.19
C ARG A 50 10.81 -1.64 0.48
N ALA A 51 11.46 -2.51 1.27
CA ALA A 51 12.33 -3.55 0.74
C ALA A 51 11.60 -4.48 -0.25
N LEU A 52 10.36 -4.87 0.04
CA LEU A 52 9.57 -5.76 -0.81
C LEU A 52 9.25 -5.12 -2.17
N PHE A 53 8.76 -3.88 -2.17
CA PHE A 53 8.35 -3.20 -3.41
C PHE A 53 9.56 -2.73 -4.24
N GLU A 54 10.65 -2.31 -3.61
CA GLU A 54 11.91 -2.02 -4.33
C GLU A 54 12.50 -3.29 -4.95
N THR A 55 12.45 -4.44 -4.25
CA THR A 55 12.87 -5.74 -4.81
C THR A 55 11.98 -6.18 -5.99
N ALA A 56 10.70 -5.81 -5.99
CA ALA A 56 9.80 -5.99 -7.13
C ALA A 56 10.04 -4.96 -8.27
N GLY A 57 11.01 -4.04 -8.10
CA GLY A 57 11.45 -3.10 -9.12
C GLY A 57 10.67 -1.79 -9.16
N PHE A 58 9.88 -1.46 -8.13
CA PHE A 58 9.18 -0.18 -8.05
C PHE A 58 10.07 0.90 -7.42
N PRO A 59 10.00 2.16 -7.91
CA PRO A 59 10.39 3.31 -7.09
C PRO A 59 9.40 3.45 -5.93
N VAL A 60 9.92 3.53 -4.70
CA VAL A 60 9.11 3.65 -3.48
C VAL A 60 9.32 5.02 -2.84
N GLN A 61 8.23 5.74 -2.61
CA GLN A 61 8.23 7.02 -1.91
C GLN A 61 7.30 6.98 -0.69
N ASN A 62 7.42 7.97 0.20
CA ASN A 62 6.56 8.11 1.36
C ASN A 62 5.43 9.12 1.11
N TYR A 63 4.28 8.90 1.73
CA TYR A 63 3.26 9.92 1.98
C TYR A 63 3.21 10.23 3.47
N ARG A 64 2.98 11.49 3.83
CA ARG A 64 2.84 11.93 5.22
C ARG A 64 1.73 11.13 5.90
N TYR A 65 2.02 10.57 7.07
CA TYR A 65 1.05 9.81 7.85
C TYR A 65 1.10 10.16 9.33
N TYR A 66 2.18 9.86 10.05
CA TYR A 66 2.28 10.13 11.48
C TYR A 66 2.75 11.57 11.76
N ASP A 67 2.06 12.26 12.66
CA ASP A 67 2.48 13.56 13.18
C ASP A 67 3.05 13.41 14.60
N ALA A 68 4.36 13.58 14.73
CA ALA A 68 5.05 13.48 16.01
C ALA A 68 4.69 14.58 17.00
N ALA A 69 4.15 15.73 16.56
CA ALA A 69 3.73 16.80 17.46
C ALA A 69 2.38 16.52 18.12
N THR A 70 1.46 15.87 17.39
CA THR A 70 0.10 15.58 17.84
C THR A 70 -0.13 14.13 18.26
N HIS A 71 0.80 13.22 17.91
CA HIS A 71 0.68 11.77 18.05
C HIS A 71 -0.58 11.21 17.35
N ASP A 72 -1.02 11.85 16.28
CA ASP A 72 -2.16 11.44 15.45
C ASP A 72 -1.73 11.37 13.98
N VAL A 73 -2.67 11.04 13.10
CA VAL A 73 -2.49 11.06 11.66
C VAL A 73 -2.48 12.52 11.16
N ASN A 74 -1.43 12.89 10.41
CA ASN A 74 -1.37 14.10 9.59
C ASN A 74 -2.32 13.98 8.39
N ARG A 75 -3.63 14.05 8.64
CA ARG A 75 -4.68 13.84 7.63
C ARG A 75 -4.56 14.82 6.46
N ALA A 76 -4.26 16.08 6.75
CA ALA A 76 -4.12 17.11 5.71
C ALA A 76 -2.93 16.82 4.79
N GLY A 77 -1.76 16.52 5.36
CA GLY A 77 -0.58 16.19 4.59
C GLY A 77 -0.72 14.87 3.83
N MET A 78 -1.33 13.85 4.44
CA MET A 78 -1.64 12.59 3.77
C MET A 78 -2.47 12.82 2.50
N LEU A 79 -3.58 13.57 2.60
CA LEU A 79 -4.45 13.82 1.46
C LEU A 79 -3.75 14.65 0.38
N GLU A 80 -2.97 15.67 0.75
CA GLU A 80 -2.18 16.47 -0.19
C GLU A 80 -1.19 15.61 -0.97
N ASP A 81 -0.43 14.74 -0.28
CA ASP A 81 0.54 13.86 -0.94
C ASP A 81 -0.16 12.87 -1.88
N LEU A 82 -1.27 12.28 -1.45
CA LEU A 82 -2.06 11.35 -2.25
C LEU A 82 -2.66 12.03 -3.49
N HIS A 83 -3.10 13.29 -3.38
CA HIS A 83 -3.60 14.07 -4.52
C HIS A 83 -2.51 14.41 -5.55
N ASN A 84 -1.27 14.55 -5.12
CA ASN A 84 -0.14 14.87 -5.98
C ASN A 84 0.54 13.64 -6.60
N LEU A 85 0.09 12.43 -6.27
CA LEU A 85 0.62 11.21 -6.87
C LEU A 85 0.31 11.15 -8.37
N PRO A 86 1.26 10.68 -9.20
CA PRO A 86 0.98 10.39 -10.60
C PRO A 86 -0.19 9.44 -10.78
N ASN A 87 -0.92 9.56 -11.89
CA ASN A 87 -1.95 8.60 -12.26
C ASN A 87 -1.36 7.17 -12.31
N ASN A 88 -2.15 6.19 -11.86
CA ASN A 88 -1.77 4.78 -11.74
C ASN A 88 -0.69 4.47 -10.67
N SER A 89 -0.45 5.39 -9.72
CA SER A 89 0.35 5.08 -8.53
C SER A 89 -0.30 3.98 -7.68
N VAL A 90 0.52 3.17 -7.03
CA VAL A 90 0.09 2.14 -6.08
C VAL A 90 0.26 2.68 -4.66
N VAL A 91 -0.80 2.67 -3.86
CA VAL A 91 -0.77 3.16 -2.47
C VAL A 91 -0.92 1.98 -1.51
N VAL A 92 0.06 1.80 -0.63
CA VAL A 92 0.00 0.78 0.44
C VAL A 92 -0.65 1.40 1.66
N LEU A 93 -1.79 0.87 2.07
CA LEU A 93 -2.57 1.34 3.22
C LEU A 93 -2.68 0.24 4.26
N HIS A 94 -2.42 0.58 5.52
CA HIS A 94 -2.76 -0.30 6.64
C HIS A 94 -4.28 -0.24 6.86
N ALA A 95 -4.94 -1.40 6.88
CA ALA A 95 -6.39 -1.44 7.14
C ALA A 95 -6.74 -0.96 8.56
N CYS A 96 -5.89 -1.29 9.53
CA CYS A 96 -5.93 -0.88 10.93
C CYS A 96 -4.57 -1.20 11.59
N CYS A 97 -4.42 -0.89 12.89
CA CYS A 97 -3.24 -1.23 13.72
C CYS A 97 -1.92 -0.92 13.00
N HIS A 98 -1.74 0.38 12.74
CA HIS A 98 -0.68 0.87 11.88
C HIS A 98 0.70 0.49 12.44
N ASN A 99 1.48 -0.30 11.71
CA ASN A 99 2.84 -0.61 12.11
C ASN A 99 3.79 0.42 11.46
N PRO A 100 4.53 1.25 12.23
CA PRO A 100 4.86 1.07 13.65
C PRO A 100 4.13 1.98 14.67
N THR A 101 3.23 2.86 14.24
CA THR A 101 2.75 4.00 15.07
C THR A 101 1.40 3.81 15.77
N GLY A 102 0.74 2.66 15.63
CA GLY A 102 -0.63 2.42 16.07
C GLY A 102 -0.85 1.00 16.57
#